data_AF-A0A2A3GXN8-F1
#
_entry.id   AF-A0A2A3GXN8-F1
#
_cell.length_a   1.000
_cell.length_b   1.000
_cell.length_c   1.000
_cell.angle_alpha   90.00
_cell.angle_beta   90.00
_cell.angle_gamma   90.00
#
_symmetry.space_group_name_H-M   'P 1'
#
loop_
_entity.id
_entity.type
_entity.pdbx_description
1 polymer ?
#
loop_
_entity_poly.entity_id
_entity_poly.type
_entity_poly.pdbx_seq_one_letter_code
_entity_poly.pdbx_strand_id
1 'polypeptide(L)'
;MDAWDGAAGVDSASLTLAHERLGAGWASVAVFAELAARTGDWHRSAWAVCLALGIPAPDVAGRFARGMGDVATEFHQGEEELCGEVLETVGLFDVPRPLDERGTEIAGLPATAAGALGGMPSGHALTLSRRRVRGELTGMFLSPARTLPRRERARPAEYWAALSAAGDLLLQAGGEEGREVERALQECRRRAAEHPSNGEKPVASDAD
;
A
#
# COMPACT_ATOMS: atom_id res chain seq x y z
N MET A 1 22.82 -12.08 -20.65
CA MET A 1 22.39 -11.96 -19.24
C MET A 1 21.11 -12.76 -19.18
N ASP A 2 21.23 -14.03 -18.79
CA ASP A 2 20.09 -14.95 -18.80
C ASP A 2 19.03 -14.43 -17.83
N ALA A 3 17.79 -14.35 -18.29
CA ALA A 3 16.66 -13.96 -17.47
C ALA A 3 16.50 -15.00 -16.37
N TRP A 4 16.99 -14.67 -15.17
CA TRP A 4 16.87 -15.52 -14.00
C TRP A 4 15.39 -15.73 -13.69
N ASP A 5 14.90 -16.95 -13.89
CA ASP A 5 13.56 -17.36 -13.47
C ASP A 5 13.58 -17.57 -11.96
N GLY A 6 13.31 -16.50 -11.22
CA GLY A 6 13.64 -16.41 -9.80
C GLY A 6 13.06 -17.51 -8.91
N ALA A 7 11.94 -18.12 -9.30
CA ALA A 7 11.36 -19.25 -8.58
C ALA A 7 12.19 -20.53 -8.72
N ALA A 8 12.76 -20.79 -9.90
CA ALA A 8 13.60 -21.95 -10.17
C ALA A 8 14.99 -21.84 -9.50
N GLY A 9 15.39 -20.62 -9.12
CA GLY A 9 16.67 -20.34 -8.46
C GLY A 9 16.66 -20.49 -6.93
N VAL A 10 15.49 -20.59 -6.30
CA VAL A 10 15.38 -20.78 -4.84
C VAL A 10 15.59 -22.25 -4.50
N ASP A 11 16.60 -22.54 -3.68
CA ASP A 11 16.84 -23.90 -3.23
C ASP A 11 15.80 -24.33 -2.17
N SER A 12 15.46 -25.62 -2.16
CA SER A 12 14.46 -26.18 -1.26
C SER A 12 14.81 -26.03 0.22
N ALA A 13 16.09 -25.93 0.58
CA ALA A 13 16.51 -25.81 1.97
C ALA A 13 16.23 -24.41 2.52
N SER A 14 16.53 -23.37 1.73
CA SER A 14 16.21 -21.97 2.03
C SER A 14 14.71 -21.77 2.18
N LEU A 15 13.90 -22.32 1.27
CA LEU A 15 12.44 -22.25 1.36
C LEU A 15 11.88 -22.97 2.59
N THR A 16 12.39 -24.17 2.90
CA THR A 16 11.96 -24.94 4.08
C THR A 16 12.26 -24.19 5.36
N LEU A 17 13.49 -23.67 5.49
CA LEU A 17 13.89 -22.88 6.66
C LEU A 17 13.04 -21.62 6.81
N ALA A 18 12.76 -20.91 5.71
CA ALA A 18 11.90 -19.74 5.73
C ALA A 18 10.50 -20.08 6.28
N HIS A 19 9.88 -21.17 5.80
CA HIS A 19 8.60 -21.64 6.32
C HIS A 19 8.65 -21.98 7.81
N GLU A 20 9.70 -22.69 8.26
CA GLU A 20 9.87 -23.05 9.67
C GLU A 20 9.95 -21.81 10.57
N ARG A 21 10.76 -20.82 10.20
CA ARG A 21 10.94 -19.60 10.99
C ARG A 21 9.69 -18.73 11.01
N LEU A 22 9.06 -18.52 9.85
CA LEU A 22 7.80 -17.78 9.76
C LEU A 22 6.69 -18.49 10.55
N GLY A 23 6.62 -19.82 10.47
CA GLY A 23 5.68 -20.64 11.25
C GLY A 23 5.93 -20.57 12.77
N ALA A 24 7.19 -20.33 13.18
CA ALA A 24 7.56 -20.05 14.57
C ALA A 24 7.32 -18.58 14.99
N GLY A 25 6.75 -17.75 14.12
CA GLY A 25 6.39 -16.36 14.41
C GLY A 25 7.54 -15.35 14.26
N TRP A 26 8.63 -15.73 13.59
CA TRP A 26 9.71 -14.79 13.30
C TRP A 26 9.26 -13.72 12.29
N ALA A 27 9.74 -12.49 12.45
CA ALA A 27 9.50 -11.43 11.49
C ALA A 27 10.22 -11.73 10.15
N SER A 28 9.62 -11.37 9.02
CA SER A 28 10.18 -11.60 7.68
C SER A 28 11.59 -11.02 7.52
N VAL A 29 11.86 -9.86 8.13
CA VAL A 29 13.18 -9.23 8.16
C VAL A 29 14.23 -10.13 8.82
N ALA A 30 13.90 -10.71 9.98
CA ALA A 30 14.80 -11.61 10.69
C ALA A 30 15.06 -12.90 9.91
N VAL A 31 14.04 -13.46 9.28
CA VAL A 31 14.18 -14.65 8.43
C VAL A 31 15.04 -14.37 7.21
N PHE A 32 14.83 -13.22 6.55
CA PHE A 32 15.66 -12.76 5.45
C PHE A 32 17.12 -12.62 5.88
N ALA A 33 17.37 -11.96 7.02
CA ALA A 33 18.72 -11.73 7.51
C ALA A 33 19.46 -13.04 7.81
N GLU A 34 18.78 -14.01 8.46
CA GLU A 34 19.36 -15.35 8.70
C GLU A 34 19.75 -16.04 7.39
N LEU A 35 18.85 -16.02 6.40
CA LEU A 35 19.09 -16.67 5.10
C LEU A 35 20.22 -16.00 4.33
N ALA A 36 20.23 -14.67 4.27
CA ALA A 36 21.23 -13.89 3.56
C ALA A 36 22.62 -14.10 4.18
N ALA A 37 22.73 -14.09 5.51
CA ALA A 37 23.99 -14.32 6.22
C ALA A 37 24.54 -15.74 5.98
N ARG A 38 23.66 -16.73 5.85
CA ARG A 38 24.05 -18.14 5.63
C ARG A 38 24.45 -18.44 4.19
N THR A 39 23.74 -17.86 3.23
CA THR A 39 23.90 -18.20 1.80
C THR A 39 24.84 -17.26 1.09
N GLY A 40 24.97 -16.01 1.55
CA GLY A 40 25.61 -14.93 0.80
C GLY A 40 24.82 -14.48 -0.43
N ASP A 41 23.64 -15.07 -0.71
CA ASP A 41 22.79 -14.71 -1.85
C ASP A 41 21.50 -14.05 -1.36
N TRP A 42 21.52 -12.73 -1.36
CA TRP A 42 20.47 -11.89 -0.79
C TRP A 42 19.23 -11.93 -1.68
N HIS A 43 19.43 -12.02 -2.99
CA HIS A 43 18.36 -12.09 -3.98
C HIS A 43 17.54 -13.38 -3.80
N ARG A 44 18.23 -14.53 -3.70
CA ARG A 44 17.58 -15.81 -3.39
C ARG A 44 16.93 -15.82 -2.02
N SER A 45 17.57 -15.23 -1.02
CA SER A 45 17.04 -15.16 0.34
C SER A 45 15.72 -14.39 0.39
N ALA A 46 15.65 -13.23 -0.26
CA ALA A 46 14.43 -12.44 -0.36
C ALA A 46 13.32 -13.19 -1.12
N TRP A 47 13.64 -13.89 -2.20
CA TRP A 47 12.70 -14.74 -2.92
C TRP A 47 12.17 -15.88 -2.05
N ALA A 48 13.03 -16.57 -1.32
CA ALA A 48 12.64 -17.65 -0.41
C ALA A 48 11.66 -17.16 0.66
N VAL A 49 11.91 -15.99 1.26
CA VAL A 49 11.00 -15.38 2.23
C VAL A 49 9.65 -15.01 1.58
N CYS A 50 9.66 -14.41 0.39
CA CYS A 50 8.42 -14.05 -0.29
C CYS A 50 7.55 -15.27 -0.60
N LEU A 51 8.15 -16.34 -1.13
CA LEU A 51 7.45 -17.58 -1.42
C LEU A 51 6.94 -18.25 -0.13
N ALA A 52 7.73 -18.22 0.95
CA ALA A 52 7.34 -18.77 2.24
C ALA A 52 6.22 -17.99 2.92
N LEU A 53 6.08 -16.69 2.65
CA LEU A 53 4.94 -15.86 3.03
C LEU A 53 3.68 -16.16 2.19
N GLY A 54 3.76 -17.04 1.20
CA GLY A 54 2.66 -17.38 0.30
C GLY A 54 2.44 -16.37 -0.83
N ILE A 55 3.42 -15.49 -1.11
CA ILE A 55 3.32 -14.53 -2.21
C ILE A 55 3.49 -15.28 -3.54
N PRO A 56 2.56 -15.14 -4.51
CA PRO A 56 2.68 -15.82 -5.80
C PRO A 56 3.97 -15.43 -6.53
N ALA A 57 4.65 -16.41 -7.12
CA ALA A 57 5.90 -16.17 -7.85
C ALA A 57 5.83 -15.06 -8.92
N PRO A 58 4.74 -14.92 -9.71
CA PRO A 58 4.60 -13.79 -10.65
C PRO A 58 4.59 -12.42 -9.96
N ASP A 59 4.03 -12.33 -8.74
CA ASP A 59 4.00 -11.08 -7.97
C ASP A 59 5.39 -10.76 -7.42
N VAL A 60 6.14 -11.77 -6.97
CA VAL A 60 7.54 -11.61 -6.56
C VAL A 60 8.37 -11.13 -7.74
N ALA A 61 8.28 -11.80 -8.89
CA ALA A 61 8.96 -11.39 -10.12
C ALA A 61 8.62 -9.94 -10.51
N GLY A 62 7.34 -9.56 -10.43
CA GLY A 62 6.89 -8.19 -10.72
C GLY A 62 7.46 -7.14 -9.77
N ARG A 63 7.69 -7.47 -8.49
CA ARG A 63 8.36 -6.58 -7.52
C ARG A 63 9.83 -6.39 -7.85
N PHE A 64 10.51 -7.48 -8.16
CA PHE A 64 11.92 -7.46 -8.55
C PHE A 64 12.14 -6.70 -9.86
N ALA A 65 11.28 -6.89 -10.87
CA ALA A 65 11.33 -6.14 -12.12
C ALA A 65 11.12 -4.63 -11.97
N ARG A 66 10.53 -4.18 -10.85
CA ARG A 66 10.40 -2.75 -10.49
C ARG A 66 11.63 -2.21 -9.74
N GLY A 67 12.71 -2.98 -9.66
CA GLY A 67 13.96 -2.60 -9.00
C GLY A 67 14.00 -2.86 -7.50
N MET A 68 12.98 -3.50 -6.91
CA MET A 68 13.02 -3.81 -5.46
C MET A 68 14.12 -4.81 -5.11
N GLY A 69 14.55 -5.64 -6.06
CA GLY A 69 15.67 -6.56 -5.87
C GLY A 69 17.03 -5.87 -5.89
N ASP A 70 17.14 -4.76 -6.61
CA ASP A 70 18.40 -4.02 -6.76
C ASP A 70 18.77 -3.28 -5.46
N VAL A 71 17.81 -3.05 -4.57
CA VAL A 71 18.05 -2.49 -3.24
C VAL A 71 19.13 -3.27 -2.48
N ALA A 72 19.19 -4.60 -2.67
CA ALA A 72 20.19 -5.44 -2.02
C ALA A 72 21.63 -5.17 -2.48
N THR A 73 21.86 -4.53 -3.63
CA THR A 73 23.22 -4.27 -4.14
C THR A 73 23.93 -3.12 -3.43
N GLU A 74 23.19 -2.31 -2.67
CA GLU A 74 23.71 -1.14 -1.94
C GLU A 74 24.28 -1.47 -0.56
N PHE A 75 24.29 -2.74 -0.17
CA PHE A 75 24.63 -3.18 1.18
C PHE A 75 25.76 -4.21 1.18
N HIS A 76 26.32 -4.46 2.36
CA HIS A 76 27.47 -5.34 2.56
C HIS A 76 27.18 -6.47 3.55
N GLN A 77 28.01 -7.50 3.52
CA GLN A 77 27.94 -8.60 4.49
C GLN A 77 28.04 -8.05 5.93
N GLY A 78 27.13 -8.51 6.80
CA GLY A 78 26.92 -7.95 8.15
C GLY A 78 25.83 -6.90 8.25
N GLU A 79 25.26 -6.44 7.12
CA GLU A 79 24.15 -5.47 7.06
C GLU A 79 22.82 -6.12 6.63
N GLU A 80 22.69 -7.44 6.78
CA GLU A 80 21.55 -8.19 6.26
C GLU A 80 20.23 -7.77 6.92
N GLU A 81 20.25 -7.45 8.22
CA GLU A 81 19.07 -6.95 8.94
C GLU A 81 18.62 -5.59 8.39
N LEU A 82 19.55 -4.65 8.23
CA LEU A 82 19.26 -3.32 7.68
C LEU A 82 18.73 -3.41 6.25
N CYS A 83 19.30 -4.27 5.41
CA CYS A 83 18.77 -4.51 4.08
C CYS A 83 17.35 -5.06 4.14
N GLY A 84 17.10 -6.04 5.02
CA GLY A 84 15.77 -6.60 5.26
C GLY A 84 14.74 -5.55 5.65
N GLU A 85 15.10 -4.60 6.53
CA GLU A 85 14.25 -3.47 6.92
C GLU A 85 13.92 -2.56 5.74
N VAL A 86 14.89 -2.28 4.86
CA VAL A 86 14.64 -1.46 3.66
C VAL A 86 13.74 -2.22 2.67
N LEU A 87 13.97 -3.52 2.45
CA LEU A 87 13.12 -4.37 1.63
C LEU A 87 11.69 -4.44 2.16
N GLU A 88 11.52 -4.55 3.48
CA GLU A 88 10.22 -4.48 4.14
C GLU A 88 9.57 -3.09 3.96
N THR A 89 10.35 -2.02 4.10
CA THR A 89 9.89 -0.63 3.96
C THR A 89 9.32 -0.36 2.57
N VAL A 90 9.98 -0.85 1.52
CA VAL A 90 9.50 -0.73 0.13
C VAL A 90 8.36 -1.71 -0.20
N GLY A 91 8.03 -2.62 0.72
CA GLY A 91 6.90 -3.54 0.61
C GLY A 91 7.20 -4.85 -0.09
N LEU A 92 8.48 -5.27 -0.16
CA LEU A 92 8.84 -6.53 -0.82
C LEU A 92 8.16 -7.74 -0.16
N PHE A 93 7.96 -7.69 1.16
CA PHE A 93 7.33 -8.76 1.94
C PHE A 93 5.82 -8.57 2.18
N ASP A 94 5.19 -7.55 1.58
CA ASP A 94 3.74 -7.34 1.77
C ASP A 94 2.95 -8.49 1.12
N VAL A 95 2.20 -9.25 1.91
CA VAL A 95 1.36 -10.35 1.39
C VAL A 95 0.13 -9.76 0.68
N PRO A 96 -0.06 -10.04 -0.63
CA PRO A 96 -1.24 -9.57 -1.35
C PRO A 96 -2.53 -10.11 -0.72
N ARG A 97 -3.49 -9.21 -0.46
CA ARG A 97 -4.87 -9.60 -0.18
C ARG A 97 -5.73 -9.22 -1.37
N PRO A 98 -6.31 -10.20 -2.10
CA PRO A 98 -7.16 -9.89 -3.23
C PRO A 98 -8.37 -9.09 -2.74
N LEU A 99 -8.70 -8.05 -3.50
CA LEU A 99 -9.89 -7.25 -3.29
C LEU A 99 -11.01 -7.83 -4.15
N ASP A 100 -12.20 -7.94 -3.58
CA ASP A 100 -13.42 -8.18 -4.36
C ASP A 100 -13.81 -6.92 -5.14
N GLU A 101 -14.93 -6.98 -5.88
CA GLU A 101 -15.40 -5.84 -6.68
C GLU A 101 -15.60 -4.59 -5.82
N ARG A 102 -16.20 -4.76 -4.64
CA ARG A 102 -16.45 -3.67 -3.69
C ARG A 102 -15.16 -3.12 -3.10
N GLY A 103 -14.23 -3.98 -2.71
CA GLY A 103 -12.92 -3.59 -2.21
C GLY A 103 -12.12 -2.84 -3.26
N THR A 104 -12.24 -3.24 -4.53
CA THR A 104 -11.62 -2.55 -5.67
C THR A 104 -12.20 -1.16 -5.87
N GLU A 105 -13.53 -1.02 -5.76
CA GLU A 105 -14.22 0.27 -5.81
C GLU A 105 -13.77 1.19 -4.66
N ILE A 106 -13.79 0.67 -3.43
CA ILE A 106 -13.32 1.40 -2.24
C ILE A 106 -11.86 1.82 -2.42
N ALA A 107 -10.97 0.95 -2.91
CA ALA A 107 -9.57 1.28 -3.13
C ALA A 107 -9.33 2.29 -4.27
N GLY A 108 -10.27 2.40 -5.21
CA GLY A 108 -10.24 3.39 -6.30
C GLY A 108 -10.48 4.81 -5.80
N LEU A 109 -11.36 5.00 -4.81
CA LEU A 109 -11.77 6.33 -4.35
C LEU A 109 -10.64 7.12 -3.64
N PRO A 110 -9.84 6.54 -2.72
CA PRO A 110 -8.63 7.17 -2.20
C PRO A 110 -7.58 7.48 -3.27
N ALA A 111 -7.48 6.67 -4.33
CA ALA A 111 -6.58 6.96 -5.45
C ALA A 111 -7.06 8.18 -6.24
N THR A 112 -8.36 8.29 -6.48
CA THR A 112 -8.99 9.50 -7.05
C THR A 112 -8.73 10.72 -6.18
N ALA A 113 -8.93 10.60 -4.86
CA ALA A 113 -8.61 11.67 -3.92
C ALA A 113 -7.13 12.05 -3.97
N ALA A 114 -6.20 11.09 -4.02
CA ALA A 114 -4.78 11.37 -4.16
C ALA A 114 -4.47 12.21 -5.42
N GLY A 115 -5.13 11.92 -6.54
CA GLY A 115 -5.03 12.73 -7.77
C GLY A 115 -5.63 14.14 -7.66
N ALA A 116 -6.58 14.35 -6.77
CA ALA A 116 -7.16 15.67 -6.49
C ALA A 116 -6.39 16.49 -5.44
N LEU A 117 -5.46 15.88 -4.70
CA LEU A 117 -4.73 16.50 -3.57
C LEU A 117 -3.78 17.63 -3.99
N GLY A 118 -3.39 17.73 -5.26
CA GLY A 118 -2.43 18.73 -5.76
C GLY A 118 -0.97 18.36 -5.49
N GLY A 119 -0.69 17.07 -5.27
CA GLY A 119 0.63 16.51 -5.03
C GLY A 119 0.69 15.71 -3.73
N MET A 120 1.24 14.50 -3.79
CA MET A 120 1.39 13.59 -2.65
C MET A 120 2.89 13.35 -2.40
N PRO A 121 3.39 13.55 -1.16
CA PRO A 121 4.76 13.16 -0.83
C PRO A 121 4.97 11.67 -1.09
N SER A 122 6.15 11.30 -1.60
CA SER A 122 6.46 9.92 -2.01
C SER A 122 6.20 8.88 -0.92
N GLY A 123 6.49 9.21 0.34
CA GLY A 123 6.20 8.33 1.48
C GLY A 123 4.71 8.04 1.69
N HIS A 124 3.82 9.02 1.45
CA HIS A 124 2.37 8.80 1.51
C HIS A 124 1.88 7.95 0.34
N ALA A 125 2.41 8.18 -0.86
CA ALA A 125 2.09 7.37 -2.03
C ALA A 125 2.53 5.91 -1.84
N LEU A 126 3.74 5.69 -1.31
CA LEU A 126 4.23 4.36 -0.95
C LEU A 126 3.32 3.71 0.10
N THR A 127 2.98 4.42 1.17
CA THR A 127 2.09 3.91 2.22
C THR A 127 0.73 3.48 1.64
N LEU A 128 0.11 4.31 0.80
CA LEU A 128 -1.17 3.97 0.17
C LEU A 128 -1.08 2.77 -0.77
N SER A 129 0.00 2.69 -1.56
CA SER A 129 0.27 1.56 -2.44
C SER A 129 0.37 0.25 -1.64
N ARG A 130 1.13 0.25 -0.54
CA ARG A 130 1.29 -0.90 0.34
C ARG A 130 -0.01 -1.32 1.00
N ARG A 131 -0.78 -0.36 1.52
CA ARG A 131 -2.11 -0.62 2.11
C ARG A 131 -3.06 -1.25 1.09
N ARG A 132 -3.02 -0.82 -0.17
CA ARG A 132 -3.79 -1.43 -1.26
C ARG A 132 -3.40 -2.88 -1.49
N VAL A 133 -2.10 -3.18 -1.57
CA VAL A 133 -1.60 -4.56 -1.73
C VAL A 133 -2.08 -5.44 -0.59
N ARG A 134 -2.04 -4.94 0.65
CA ARG A 134 -2.47 -5.68 1.84
C ARG A 134 -3.99 -5.68 2.09
N GLY A 135 -4.78 -5.03 1.22
CA GLY A 135 -6.23 -4.93 1.37
C GLY A 135 -6.69 -4.11 2.58
N GLU A 136 -5.87 -3.19 3.09
CA GLU A 136 -6.17 -2.35 4.25
C GLU A 136 -7.04 -1.14 3.88
N LEU A 137 -8.28 -1.40 3.47
CA LEU A 137 -9.19 -0.39 2.90
C LEU A 137 -9.50 0.77 3.87
N THR A 138 -9.73 0.49 5.16
CA THR A 138 -9.95 1.55 6.15
C THR A 138 -8.73 2.46 6.27
N GLY A 139 -7.53 1.87 6.32
CA GLY A 139 -6.28 2.63 6.37
C GLY A 139 -6.05 3.48 5.12
N MET A 140 -6.46 2.97 3.94
CA MET A 140 -6.43 3.73 2.68
C MET A 140 -7.36 4.95 2.71
N PHE A 141 -8.48 4.89 3.42
CA PHE A 141 -9.41 6.01 3.60
C PHE A 141 -8.94 6.99 4.68
N LEU A 142 -8.59 6.49 5.86
CA LEU A 142 -8.25 7.33 7.02
C LEU A 142 -6.97 8.15 6.81
N SER A 143 -5.98 7.61 6.09
CA SER A 143 -4.72 8.30 5.80
C SER A 143 -4.94 9.62 5.03
N PRO A 144 -5.59 9.63 3.86
CA PRO A 144 -5.91 10.87 3.16
C PRO A 144 -6.97 11.69 3.89
N ALA A 145 -7.97 11.11 4.57
CA ALA A 145 -8.98 11.90 5.30
C ALA A 145 -8.40 12.86 6.36
N ARG A 146 -7.18 12.61 6.85
CA ARG A 146 -6.45 13.47 7.78
C ARG A 146 -5.57 14.53 7.09
N THR A 147 -5.49 14.51 5.76
CA THR A 147 -4.61 15.35 4.96
C THR A 147 -5.42 16.46 4.27
N LEU A 148 -4.91 17.69 4.27
CA LEU A 148 -5.56 18.79 3.59
C LEU A 148 -5.07 18.92 2.13
N PRO A 149 -5.98 19.16 1.16
CA PRO A 149 -5.59 19.47 -0.21
C PRO A 149 -4.75 20.74 -0.30
N ARG A 150 -3.71 20.73 -1.14
CA ARG A 150 -2.82 21.88 -1.33
C ARG A 150 -3.54 23.01 -2.06
N ARG A 151 -3.67 24.16 -1.41
CA ARG A 151 -4.49 25.30 -1.87
C ARG A 151 -4.30 25.73 -3.33
N GLU A 152 -3.08 25.64 -3.85
CA GLU A 152 -2.74 26.20 -5.17
C GLU A 152 -2.95 25.23 -6.35
N ARG A 153 -2.94 23.92 -6.11
CA ARG A 153 -2.95 22.90 -7.18
C ARG A 153 -3.99 21.80 -6.99
N ALA A 154 -4.69 21.81 -5.85
CA ALA A 154 -5.67 20.81 -5.54
C ALA A 154 -7.03 21.13 -6.17
N ARG A 155 -7.89 20.10 -6.17
CA ARG A 155 -9.32 20.18 -6.49
C ARG A 155 -10.09 19.75 -5.24
N PRO A 156 -10.28 20.64 -4.24
CA PRO A 156 -10.82 20.26 -2.93
C PRO A 156 -12.22 19.63 -3.00
N ALA A 157 -13.08 20.10 -3.90
CA ALA A 157 -14.42 19.52 -4.07
C ALA A 157 -14.33 18.04 -4.49
N GLU A 158 -13.54 17.73 -5.53
CA GLU A 158 -13.32 16.35 -5.99
C GLU A 158 -12.65 15.49 -4.90
N TYR A 159 -11.70 16.08 -4.17
CA TYR A 159 -10.98 15.43 -3.08
C TYR A 159 -11.94 14.95 -1.97
N TRP A 160 -12.73 15.86 -1.42
CA TRP A 160 -13.65 15.55 -0.32
C TRP A 160 -14.83 14.69 -0.77
N ALA A 161 -15.29 14.84 -2.01
CA ALA A 161 -16.34 13.98 -2.59
C ALA A 161 -15.86 12.53 -2.70
N ALA A 162 -14.66 12.29 -3.24
CA ALA A 162 -14.10 10.95 -3.36
C ALA A 162 -13.91 10.28 -1.99
N LEU A 163 -13.39 11.02 -1.00
CA LEU A 163 -13.25 10.49 0.36
C LEU A 163 -14.60 10.22 1.03
N SER A 164 -15.60 11.07 0.81
CA SER A 164 -16.94 10.85 1.36
C SER A 164 -17.57 9.58 0.80
N ALA A 165 -17.48 9.36 -0.51
CA ALA A 165 -17.95 8.12 -1.15
C ALA A 165 -17.22 6.89 -0.60
N ALA A 166 -15.89 6.98 -0.37
CA ALA A 166 -15.12 5.87 0.19
C ALA A 166 -15.58 5.53 1.62
N GLY A 167 -15.79 6.55 2.46
CA GLY A 167 -16.29 6.38 3.82
C GLY A 167 -17.69 5.76 3.86
N ASP A 168 -18.57 6.15 2.94
CA ASP A 168 -19.91 5.58 2.82
C ASP A 168 -19.88 4.09 2.48
N LEU A 169 -19.06 3.69 1.49
CA LEU A 169 -18.91 2.28 1.13
C LEU A 169 -18.29 1.45 2.26
N LEU A 170 -17.34 2.01 3.01
CA LEU A 170 -16.74 1.36 4.18
C LEU A 170 -17.75 1.14 5.31
N LEU A 171 -18.61 2.12 5.61
CA LEU A 171 -19.67 1.95 6.62
C LEU A 171 -20.68 0.88 6.21
N GLN A 172 -21.02 0.80 4.92
CA GLN A 172 -21.93 -0.23 4.40
C GLN A 172 -21.33 -1.64 4.39
N ALA A 173 -20.00 -1.75 4.23
CA ALA A 173 -19.31 -3.03 4.27
C ALA A 173 -19.33 -3.65 5.69
N GLY A 174 -19.40 -2.80 6.72
CA GLY A 174 -19.32 -3.21 8.11
C GLY A 174 -17.89 -3.59 8.50
N GLY A 175 -17.47 -3.19 9.70
CA GLY A 175 -16.12 -3.48 10.19
C GLY A 175 -15.90 -2.97 11.61
N GLU A 176 -14.88 -3.49 12.27
CA GLU A 176 -14.56 -3.17 13.68
C GLU A 176 -14.20 -1.68 13.87
N GLU A 177 -13.68 -1.04 12.82
CA GLU A 177 -13.24 0.37 12.82
C GLU A 177 -14.36 1.36 12.45
N GLY A 178 -15.62 0.92 12.42
CA GLY A 178 -16.76 1.73 11.93
C GLY A 178 -16.89 3.11 12.58
N ARG A 179 -16.59 3.24 13.88
CA ARG A 179 -16.64 4.55 14.59
C ARG A 179 -15.59 5.54 14.09
N GLU A 180 -14.38 5.05 13.78
CA GLU A 180 -13.32 5.92 13.24
C GLU A 180 -13.64 6.36 11.82
N VAL A 181 -14.17 5.43 11.01
CA VAL A 181 -14.64 5.71 9.66
C VAL A 181 -15.75 6.76 9.68
N GLU A 182 -16.75 6.60 10.54
CA GLU A 182 -17.87 7.53 10.68
C GLU A 182 -17.38 8.94 11.04
N ARG A 183 -16.50 9.05 12.04
CA ARG A 183 -15.93 10.34 12.45
C ARG A 183 -15.16 11.02 11.30
N ALA A 184 -14.33 10.27 10.59
CA ALA A 184 -13.57 10.81 9.46
C ALA A 184 -14.49 11.20 8.30
N LEU A 185 -15.54 10.43 8.03
CA LEU A 185 -16.55 10.72 7.01
C LEU A 185 -17.32 12.01 7.33
N GLN A 186 -17.72 12.22 8.58
CA GLN A 186 -18.36 13.46 9.02
C GLN A 186 -17.47 14.67 8.76
N GLU A 187 -16.17 14.57 9.06
CA GLU A 187 -15.20 15.62 8.76
C GLU A 187 -15.07 15.85 7.24
N CYS A 188 -14.98 14.78 6.43
CA CYS A 188 -14.91 14.90 4.97
C CYS A 188 -16.15 15.63 4.40
N ARG A 189 -17.35 15.30 4.89
CA ARG A 189 -18.61 15.94 4.49
C ARG A 189 -18.66 17.42 4.89
N ARG A 190 -18.22 17.73 6.11
CA ARG A 190 -18.11 19.11 6.60
C ARG A 190 -17.20 19.94 5.69
N ARG A 191 -16.05 19.39 5.31
CA ARG A 191 -15.09 20.02 4.38
C ARG A 191 -15.62 20.14 2.97
N ALA A 192 -16.38 19.16 2.48
CA ALA A 192 -17.03 19.23 1.18
C ALA A 192 -18.02 20.40 1.12
N ALA A 193 -18.79 20.63 2.19
CA ALA A 193 -19.72 21.75 2.29
C ALA A 193 -19.01 23.13 2.31
N GLU A 194 -17.78 23.21 2.83
CA GLU A 194 -16.95 24.42 2.78
C GLU A 194 -16.35 24.69 1.39
N HIS A 195 -16.33 23.68 0.52
CA HIS A 195 -15.73 23.73 -0.81
C HIS A 195 -16.71 23.21 -1.88
N PRO A 196 -17.87 23.87 -2.07
CA PRO A 196 -18.82 23.46 -3.09
C PRO A 196 -18.16 23.53 -4.47
N SER A 197 -18.45 22.54 -5.33
CA SER A 197 -18.03 22.62 -6.73
C SER A 197 -18.63 23.90 -7.33
N ASN A 198 -17.85 24.65 -8.12
CA ASN A 198 -18.26 25.92 -8.74
C ASN A 198 -19.43 25.78 -9.77
N GLY A 199 -20.19 24.69 -9.76
CA GLY A 199 -21.27 24.37 -10.70
C GLY A 199 -22.68 24.77 -10.28
N GLU A 200 -22.93 25.20 -9.03
CA GLU A 200 -24.25 25.66 -8.60
C GLU A 200 -24.16 27.07 -8.00
N LYS A 201 -24.01 28.08 -8.87
CA LYS A 201 -24.59 29.38 -8.52
C LYS A 201 -26.08 29.29 -8.80
N PRO A 202 -26.97 29.55 -7.83
CA PRO A 202 -28.39 29.74 -8.14
C PRO A 202 -28.47 30.90 -9.13
N VAL A 203 -29.07 30.65 -10.29
CA VAL A 203 -29.49 31.72 -11.18
C VAL A 203 -30.44 32.57 -10.35
N ALA A 204 -29.99 33.79 -10.00
CA ALA A 204 -30.88 34.78 -9.45
C ALA A 204 -31.99 34.98 -10.48
N SER A 205 -33.19 34.51 -10.14
CA SER A 205 -34.41 34.85 -10.84
C SER A 205 -34.62 36.34 -10.61
N ASP A 206 -34.26 37.15 -11.59
CA ASP A 206 -34.78 38.51 -11.68
C ASP A 206 -36.30 38.40 -11.84
N ALA A 207 -37.02 38.72 -10.76
CA ALA A 207 -38.45 38.95 -10.79
C ALA A 207 -38.69 40.45 -10.98
N ASP A 208 -39.61 40.72 -11.91
CA ASP A 208 -40.09 41.99 -12.45
C ASP A 208 -40.14 43.22 -11.52
#